data_AF-A0A973JN72-F1
#
_entry.id   AF-A0A973JN72-F1
#
_cell.length_a   1.000
_cell.length_b   1.000
_cell.length_c   1.000
_cell.angle_alpha   90.00
_cell.angle_beta   90.00
_cell.angle_gamma   90.00
#
_symmetry.space_group_name_H-M   'P 1'
#
loop_
_entity.id
_entity.type
_entity.pdbx_description
1 polymer ?
#
loop_
_entity_poly.entity_id
_entity_poly.type
_entity_poly.pdbx_seq_one_letter_code
_entity_poly.pdbx_strand_id
1 'polypeptide(L)'
;MIVLLDTSSGTCKLTLIDDNGQYDYEWEAGRGLAKGLLKYIDNSMNKHDHAISGISGIGVFRGPGSFTGLRIGLTVMNTIADAQSVPIVGAVGDDWQLDAVTRLKSGDDDKIVLPLYDRDANISTPRK
;
A
#
# COMPACT_ATOMS: atom_id res chain seq x y z
N MET A 1 -0.11 13.65 6.40
CA MET A 1 -1.13 12.78 5.75
C MET A 1 -0.68 11.33 5.85
N ILE A 2 -1.51 10.45 6.41
CA ILE A 2 -1.28 9.00 6.39
C ILE A 2 -1.91 8.42 5.12
N VAL A 3 -1.20 7.52 4.45
CA VAL A 3 -1.67 6.83 3.24
C VAL A 3 -1.76 5.34 3.50
N LEU A 4 -2.93 4.74 3.28
CA LEU A 4 -3.15 3.30 3.37
C LEU A 4 -3.39 2.70 1.99
N LEU A 5 -2.74 1.59 1.66
CA LEU A 5 -2.88 0.93 0.36
C LEU A 5 -3.16 -0.57 0.48
N ASP A 6 -4.17 -1.05 -0.25
CA ASP A 6 -4.45 -2.46 -0.46
C ASP A 6 -4.55 -2.79 -1.97
N THR A 7 -3.65 -3.64 -2.43
CA THR A 7 -3.59 -4.18 -3.80
C THR A 7 -3.71 -5.71 -3.82
N SER A 8 -4.28 -6.31 -2.77
CA SER A 8 -4.49 -7.75 -2.64
C SER A 8 -5.53 -8.32 -3.59
N SER A 9 -6.36 -7.49 -4.21
CA SER A 9 -7.42 -7.91 -5.12
C SER A 9 -7.25 -7.31 -6.53
N GLY A 10 -8.23 -7.49 -7.40
CA GLY A 10 -8.29 -6.82 -8.70
C GLY A 10 -8.55 -5.30 -8.60
N THR A 11 -9.02 -4.86 -7.43
CA THR A 11 -9.30 -3.46 -7.11
C THR A 11 -8.22 -2.92 -6.18
N CYS A 12 -7.60 -1.83 -6.58
CA CYS A 12 -6.70 -1.05 -5.75
C CYS A 12 -7.55 -0.19 -4.82
N LYS A 13 -7.37 -0.35 -3.51
CA LYS A 13 -8.01 0.48 -2.49
C LYS A 13 -6.96 1.40 -1.87
N LEU A 14 -7.25 2.68 -1.85
CA LEU A 14 -6.40 3.73 -1.31
C LEU A 14 -7.22 4.53 -0.30
N THR A 15 -6.70 4.66 0.92
CA THR A 15 -7.31 5.49 1.96
C THR A 15 -6.33 6.58 2.35
N LEU A 16 -6.80 7.82 2.37
CA LEU A 16 -6.04 9.00 2.81
C LEU A 16 -6.60 9.47 4.14
N ILE A 17 -5.73 9.76 5.11
CA ILE A 17 -6.12 10.25 6.44
C ILE A 17 -5.31 11.49 6.79
N ASP A 18 -6.02 12.60 7.00
CA ASP A 18 -5.47 13.87 7.48
C ASP A 18 -6.27 14.41 8.68
N ASP A 19 -6.03 15.67 9.02
CA ASP A 19 -6.70 16.35 10.12
C ASP A 19 -8.19 16.64 9.83
N ASN A 20 -8.61 16.61 8.56
CA ASN A 20 -9.97 16.87 8.13
C ASN A 20 -10.82 15.58 8.05
N GLY A 21 -10.19 14.42 7.92
CA GLY A 21 -10.87 13.13 8.01
C GLY A 21 -10.20 12.01 7.21
N GLN A 22 -11.02 11.05 6.84
CA GLN A 22 -10.65 9.87 6.05
C GLN A 22 -11.35 9.90 4.69
N TYR A 23 -10.60 9.59 3.64
CA TYR A 23 -11.08 9.57 2.26
C TYR A 23 -10.72 8.25 1.59
N ASP A 24 -11.73 7.50 1.16
CA ASP A 24 -11.55 6.20 0.53
C ASP A 24 -11.70 6.30 -0.99
N TYR A 25 -10.79 5.63 -1.68
CA TYR A 25 -10.69 5.60 -3.13
C TYR A 25 -10.56 4.16 -3.61
N GLU A 26 -11.31 3.80 -4.63
CA GLU A 26 -11.22 2.50 -5.29
C GLU A 26 -10.91 2.66 -6.78
N TRP A 27 -10.07 1.76 -7.30
CA TRP A 27 -9.72 1.72 -8.71
C TRP A 27 -9.57 0.28 -9.20
N GLU A 28 -10.45 -0.11 -10.12
CA GLU A 28 -10.33 -1.37 -10.87
C GLU A 28 -9.17 -1.27 -11.87
N ALA A 29 -7.96 -1.49 -11.36
CA ALA A 29 -6.74 -1.25 -12.13
C ALA A 29 -6.51 -2.31 -13.21
N GLY A 30 -7.02 -3.54 -13.03
CA GLY A 30 -6.78 -4.65 -13.94
C GLY A 30 -5.28 -4.82 -14.27
N ARG A 31 -4.92 -4.77 -15.56
CA ARG A 31 -3.52 -4.82 -16.02
C ARG A 31 -2.77 -3.47 -15.94
N GLY A 32 -3.48 -2.39 -15.61
CA GLY A 32 -2.95 -1.04 -15.53
C GLY A 32 -2.26 -0.69 -14.22
N LEU A 33 -2.38 -1.53 -13.18
CA LEU A 33 -1.88 -1.24 -11.82
C LEU A 33 -0.43 -0.76 -11.82
N ALA A 34 0.49 -1.53 -12.42
CA ALA A 34 1.92 -1.19 -12.46
C ALA A 34 2.20 0.16 -13.14
N LYS A 35 1.41 0.54 -14.16
CA LYS A 35 1.63 1.77 -14.93
C LYS A 35 0.98 2.99 -14.29
N GLY A 36 -0.12 2.80 -13.56
CA GLY A 36 -0.96 3.89 -13.10
C GLY A 36 -0.94 4.13 -11.59
N LEU A 37 -0.44 3.19 -10.78
CA LEU A 37 -0.57 3.27 -9.32
C LEU A 37 0.03 4.55 -8.72
N LEU A 38 1.26 4.91 -9.09
CA LEU A 38 1.89 6.14 -8.58
C LEU A 38 1.08 7.39 -8.96
N LYS A 39 0.65 7.47 -10.23
CA LYS A 39 -0.18 8.58 -10.72
C LYS A 39 -1.55 8.62 -10.03
N TYR A 40 -2.11 7.46 -9.72
CA TYR A 40 -3.38 7.36 -9.01
C TYR A 40 -3.25 7.89 -7.57
N ILE A 41 -2.19 7.52 -6.85
CA ILE A 41 -1.88 8.04 -5.52
C ILE A 41 -1.71 9.57 -5.57
N ASP A 42 -0.85 10.06 -6.47
CA ASP A 42 -0.59 11.48 -6.65
C ASP A 42 -1.87 12.28 -6.95
N ASN A 43 -2.66 11.83 -7.93
CA ASN A 43 -3.93 12.47 -8.27
C ASN A 43 -4.94 12.47 -7.11
N SER A 44 -5.00 11.39 -6.33
CA SER A 44 -5.92 11.29 -5.19
C SER A 44 -5.49 12.23 -4.05
N MET A 45 -4.19 12.36 -3.80
CA MET A 45 -3.67 13.32 -2.82
C MET A 45 -3.88 14.77 -3.26
N ASN A 46 -3.66 15.08 -4.54
CA ASN A 46 -3.84 16.43 -5.09
C ASN A 46 -5.30 16.93 -4.99
N LYS A 47 -6.29 16.05 -4.86
CA LYS A 47 -7.69 16.45 -4.58
C LYS A 47 -7.89 17.06 -3.19
N HIS A 48 -6.94 16.82 -2.29
CA HIS A 48 -6.92 17.33 -0.92
C HIS A 48 -5.76 18.31 -0.71
N ASP A 49 -5.26 18.94 -1.79
CA ASP A 49 -4.15 19.90 -1.76
C ASP A 49 -2.85 19.34 -1.13
N HIS A 50 -2.68 18.02 -1.19
CA HIS A 50 -1.48 17.34 -0.70
C HIS A 50 -0.63 16.81 -1.86
N ALA A 51 0.68 17.06 -1.78
CA ALA A 51 1.68 16.39 -2.62
C ALA A 51 2.22 15.14 -1.93
N ILE A 52 2.88 14.24 -2.68
CA ILE A 52 3.56 13.05 -2.13
C ILE A 52 4.56 13.43 -1.01
N SER A 53 5.17 14.61 -1.07
CA SER A 53 6.07 15.09 -0.02
C SER A 53 5.38 15.45 1.31
N GLY A 54 4.05 15.53 1.32
CA GLY A 54 3.24 15.73 2.52
C GLY A 54 2.80 14.44 3.21
N ILE A 55 3.21 13.28 2.70
CA ILE A 55 2.99 12.00 3.39
C ILE A 55 3.79 12.03 4.70
N SER A 56 3.16 11.59 5.78
CA SER A 56 3.77 11.50 7.12
C SER A 56 3.87 10.06 7.63
N GLY A 57 3.21 9.12 6.95
CA GLY A 57 3.26 7.70 7.29
C GLY A 57 2.50 6.87 6.28
N ILE A 58 2.94 5.63 6.10
CA ILE A 58 2.36 4.70 5.13
C ILE A 58 1.94 3.42 5.83
N GLY A 59 0.69 3.01 5.62
CA GLY A 59 0.19 1.69 6.00
C GLY A 59 -0.09 0.87 4.74
N VAL A 60 0.25 -0.42 4.76
CA VAL A 60 -0.04 -1.29 3.62
C VAL A 60 -0.62 -2.62 4.09
N PHE A 61 -1.58 -3.13 3.33
CA PHE A 61 -2.02 -4.50 3.50
C PHE A 61 -0.99 -5.45 2.90
N ARG A 62 -0.42 -6.33 3.73
CA ARG A 62 0.67 -7.23 3.31
C ARG A 62 0.17 -8.48 2.61
N GLY A 63 -1.11 -8.80 2.73
CA GLY A 63 -1.70 -10.05 2.27
C GLY A 63 -2.35 -10.85 3.39
N PRO A 64 -2.84 -12.06 3.08
CA PRO A 64 -2.69 -12.77 1.80
C PRO A 64 -3.47 -12.14 0.64
N GLY A 65 -3.10 -12.46 -0.61
CA GLY A 65 -3.79 -11.92 -1.79
C GLY A 65 -3.06 -12.07 -3.11
N SER A 66 -3.44 -11.26 -4.09
CA SER A 66 -2.88 -11.16 -5.43
C SER A 66 -1.35 -11.04 -5.39
N PHE A 67 -0.65 -12.09 -5.82
CA PHE A 67 0.81 -12.14 -5.83
C PHE A 67 1.43 -10.96 -6.59
N THR A 68 0.91 -10.67 -7.78
CA THR A 68 1.37 -9.56 -8.62
C THR A 68 0.95 -8.21 -8.02
N GLY A 69 -0.30 -8.11 -7.55
CA GLY A 69 -0.85 -6.87 -6.99
C GLY A 69 -0.09 -6.41 -5.74
N LEU A 70 0.10 -7.32 -4.78
CA LEU A 70 0.85 -7.05 -3.54
C LEU A 70 2.29 -6.63 -3.85
N ARG A 71 2.99 -7.34 -4.76
CA ARG A 71 4.36 -6.96 -5.13
C ARG A 71 4.44 -5.56 -5.74
N ILE A 72 3.55 -5.23 -6.66
CA ILE A 72 3.51 -3.90 -7.27
C ILE A 72 3.24 -2.84 -6.21
N GLY A 73 2.17 -3.02 -5.42
CA GLY A 73 1.75 -2.06 -4.40
C GLY A 73 2.83 -1.82 -3.34
N LEU A 74 3.33 -2.89 -2.74
CA LEU A 74 4.37 -2.81 -1.72
C LEU A 74 5.68 -2.21 -2.26
N THR A 75 6.07 -2.52 -3.50
CA THR A 75 7.26 -1.91 -4.10
C THR A 75 7.10 -0.40 -4.25
N VAL A 76 5.95 0.05 -4.75
CA VAL A 76 5.67 1.49 -4.89
C VAL A 76 5.67 2.18 -3.53
N MET A 77 4.96 1.61 -2.54
CA MET A 77 4.84 2.22 -1.22
C MET A 77 6.16 2.22 -0.44
N ASN A 78 6.94 1.15 -0.48
CA ASN A 78 8.29 1.12 0.10
C ASN A 78 9.20 2.17 -0.56
N THR A 79 9.13 2.33 -1.89
CA THR A 79 9.94 3.33 -2.61
C THR A 79 9.54 4.76 -2.21
N ILE A 80 8.24 5.03 -2.06
CA ILE A 80 7.78 6.34 -1.58
C ILE A 80 8.23 6.57 -0.14
N ALA A 81 8.11 5.57 0.73
CA ALA A 81 8.51 5.65 2.13
C ALA A 81 10.01 6.00 2.27
N ASP A 82 10.86 5.29 1.53
CA ASP A 82 12.31 5.53 1.48
C ASP A 82 12.62 6.93 0.93
N ALA A 83 12.05 7.29 -0.22
CA ALA A 83 12.29 8.58 -0.87
C ALA A 83 11.84 9.78 -0.04
N GLN A 84 10.77 9.64 0.76
CA GLN A 84 10.27 10.68 1.66
C GLN A 84 10.83 10.57 3.08
N SER A 85 11.59 9.52 3.40
CA SER A 85 12.09 9.23 4.75
C SER A 85 10.96 9.20 5.80
N VAL A 86 9.85 8.53 5.47
CA VAL A 86 8.66 8.40 6.34
C VAL A 86 8.47 6.96 6.80
N PRO A 87 7.87 6.73 7.99
CA PRO A 87 7.64 5.39 8.48
C PRO A 87 6.66 4.63 7.59
N ILE A 88 6.93 3.34 7.40
CA ILE A 88 6.03 2.41 6.73
C ILE A 88 5.75 1.20 7.61
N VAL A 89 4.49 0.82 7.74
CA VAL A 89 4.07 -0.37 8.46
C VAL A 89 3.19 -1.23 7.58
N GLY A 90 3.35 -2.54 7.70
CA GLY A 90 2.48 -3.47 7.03
C GLY A 90 1.66 -4.31 8.01
N ALA A 91 0.36 -4.41 7.73
CA ALA A 91 -0.61 -5.11 8.55
C ALA A 91 -1.37 -6.17 7.74
N VAL A 92 -2.10 -7.04 8.44
CA VAL A 92 -2.88 -8.17 7.89
C VAL A 92 -4.21 -8.30 8.64
N GLY A 93 -5.13 -9.11 8.12
CA GLY A 93 -6.46 -9.32 8.71
C GLY A 93 -7.48 -8.25 8.33
N ASP A 94 -8.70 -8.36 8.88
CA ASP A 94 -9.81 -7.48 8.51
C ASP A 94 -9.64 -6.05 9.05
N ASP A 95 -9.08 -5.90 10.25
CA ASP A 95 -8.86 -4.61 10.93
C ASP A 95 -7.48 -3.99 10.63
N TRP A 96 -6.83 -4.40 9.54
CA TRP A 96 -5.45 -4.03 9.22
C TRP A 96 -5.23 -2.51 9.12
N GLN A 97 -6.25 -1.75 8.69
CA GLN A 97 -6.16 -0.29 8.58
C GLN A 97 -6.01 0.36 9.95
N LEU A 98 -6.80 -0.10 10.93
CA LEU A 98 -6.75 0.40 12.29
C LEU A 98 -5.42 0.03 12.96
N ASP A 99 -4.95 -1.21 12.76
CA ASP A 99 -3.63 -1.65 13.22
C ASP A 99 -2.52 -0.78 12.64
N ALA A 100 -2.49 -0.59 11.32
CA ALA A 100 -1.49 0.24 10.65
C ALA A 100 -1.48 1.68 11.18
N VAL A 101 -2.65 2.32 11.34
CA VAL A 101 -2.73 3.68 11.88
C VAL A 101 -2.26 3.73 13.34
N THR A 102 -2.61 2.73 14.15
CA THR A 102 -2.21 2.66 15.56
C THR A 102 -0.70 2.51 15.70
N ARG A 103 -0.10 1.63 14.89
CA ARG A 103 1.35 1.41 14.84
C ARG A 103 2.10 2.66 14.39
N LEU A 104 1.65 3.32 13.32
CA LEU A 104 2.24 4.60 12.86
C LEU A 104 2.17 5.68 13.94
N LYS A 105 1.03 5.81 14.63
CA LYS A 105 0.87 6.78 15.74
C LYS A 105 1.74 6.45 16.95
N SER A 106 2.07 5.18 17.14
CA SER A 106 2.97 4.71 18.21
C SER A 106 4.45 4.88 17.86
N GLY A 107 4.76 5.29 16.62
CA GLY A 107 6.13 5.49 16.15
C GLY A 107 6.79 4.24 15.56
N ASP A 108 6.01 3.20 15.26
CA ASP A 108 6.52 2.00 14.60
C ASP A 108 6.95 2.30 13.16
N ASP A 109 7.97 1.58 12.71
CA ASP A 109 8.47 1.64 11.34
C ASP A 109 9.11 0.31 10.97
N ASP A 110 8.46 -0.44 10.06
CA ASP A 110 8.96 -1.73 9.56
C ASP A 110 10.17 -1.55 8.61
N LYS A 111 10.47 -0.32 8.17
CA LYS A 111 11.49 0.08 7.18
C LYS A 111 11.24 -0.45 5.78
N ILE A 112 10.88 -1.72 5.65
CA ILE A 112 10.52 -2.36 4.40
C ILE A 112 9.44 -3.40 4.64
N VAL A 113 8.37 -3.32 3.87
CA VAL A 113 7.26 -4.24 3.99
C VAL A 113 7.30 -5.27 2.87
N LEU A 114 7.33 -6.55 3.25
CA LEU A 114 7.32 -7.68 2.34
C LEU A 114 5.94 -8.34 2.25
N PRO A 115 5.52 -8.80 1.06
CA PRO A 115 4.25 -9.49 0.88
C PRO A 115 4.20 -10.78 1.69
N LEU A 116 3.06 -11.02 2.33
CA LEU A 116 2.71 -12.30 2.94
C LEU A 116 2.08 -13.19 1.87
N TYR A 117 2.77 -14.28 1.54
CA TYR A 117 2.24 -15.31 0.64
C TYR A 117 1.57 -16.41 1.46
N ASP A 118 0.34 -16.74 1.10
CA ASP A 118 -0.44 -17.79 1.77
C ASP A 118 -0.01 -19.22 1.38
N ARG A 119 0.87 -19.33 0.39
CA ARG A 119 1.28 -20.62 -0.19
C ARG A 119 2.66 -20.55 -0.80
N ASP A 120 3.31 -21.71 -0.84
CA ASP A 120 4.59 -21.89 -1.51
C ASP A 120 4.51 -21.57 -3.01
N ALA A 121 5.68 -21.27 -3.58
CA ALA A 121 5.83 -21.05 -5.00
C ALA A 121 5.37 -22.29 -5.78
N ASN A 122 4.42 -22.11 -6.70
CA ASN A 122 4.02 -23.18 -7.61
C ASN A 122 5.05 -23.26 -8.77
N ILE A 123 6.16 -23.94 -8.51
CA ILE A 123 7.25 -24.11 -9.46
C ILE A 123 6.90 -25.26 -10.40
N SER A 124 6.78 -24.98 -11.70
CA SER A 124 6.65 -26.03 -12.71
C SER A 124 7.95 -26.83 -12.78
N THR A 125 7.84 -28.16 -12.77
CA THR A 125 9.00 -29.03 -12.99
C THR A 125 9.59 -28.75 -14.38
N PRO A 126 10.93 -28.69 -14.51
CA PRO A 126 11.58 -28.55 -15.81
C PRO A 126 11.08 -29.63 -16.78
N ARG A 127 10.67 -29.22 -17.99
CA ARG A 127 10.34 -30.19 -19.04
C ARG A 127 11.64 -30.87 -19.49
N LYS A 128 11.68 -32.20 -19.38
CA LYS A 128 12.77 -33.04 -19.91
C LYS A 128 12.82 -32.98 -21.43
#